data_AF-B8I2J5-F1
#
_entry.id   AF-B8I2J5-F1
#
_cell.length_a   1.000
_cell.length_b   1.000
_cell.length_c   1.000
_cell.angle_alpha   90.00
_cell.angle_beta   90.00
_cell.angle_gamma   90.00
#
_symmetry.space_group_name_H-M   'P 1'
#
loop_
_entity.id
_entity.type
_entity.pdbx_description
1 polymer ?
#
loop_
_entity_poly.entity_id
_entity_poly.type
_entity_poly.pdbx_seq_one_letter_code
_entity_poly.pdbx_strand_id
1 'polypeptide(L)'
;MQSVDKLSVKRNRIIIISLILLTVLATLATAFIISKKTGKASDYVFGEQALKINGKMVETSIFLDEKNIFFDRNKGNSALMQKTDEEINDLILEEVIKKVLADNYFYNESGYKVTQKEIDDYYNKYVKPSLEGSGGEGSSISEGLDYKSEAEYKKDVELYLLKLKSVPSIAKEYGISLDENDFNNKYDEYTKKYKDMPKSIHPKDEYKKMLLVREFSISDKLNTWLEKLRSKAEIEIIEPSLKAYRLYKNEEYSKAADEYQKAYKQYRLTFYQDKEKECRSKE
;
A
#
# COMPACT_ATOMS: atom_id res chain seq x y z
N MET A 1 69.60 40.28 -27.68
CA MET A 1 69.21 38.87 -27.95
C MET A 1 69.82 37.99 -26.88
N GLN A 2 69.00 37.56 -25.91
CA GLN A 2 69.30 36.44 -25.02
C GLN A 2 68.03 35.59 -24.96
N SER A 3 68.21 34.32 -25.29
CA SER A 3 67.19 33.30 -25.45
C SER A 3 66.52 32.98 -24.12
N VAL A 4 65.19 33.00 -24.08
CA VAL A 4 64.41 32.38 -23.01
C VAL A 4 64.58 30.87 -23.17
N ASP A 5 65.25 30.26 -22.19
CA ASP A 5 65.45 28.81 -22.12
C ASP A 5 64.11 28.08 -22.12
N LYS A 6 63.92 27.18 -23.10
CA LYS A 6 62.84 26.20 -23.10
C LYS A 6 63.07 25.24 -21.94
N LEU A 7 62.28 25.38 -20.87
CA LEU A 7 62.14 24.40 -19.80
C LEU A 7 61.91 23.00 -20.40
N SER A 8 62.80 22.05 -20.08
CA SER A 8 62.82 20.74 -20.71
C SER A 8 61.56 19.93 -20.35
N VAL A 9 60.94 19.36 -21.38
CA VAL A 9 59.65 18.63 -21.35
C VAL A 9 59.58 17.54 -20.26
N LYS A 10 60.73 16.99 -19.82
CA LYS A 10 60.81 15.99 -18.75
C LYS A 10 60.40 16.53 -17.37
N ARG A 11 60.76 17.77 -17.01
CA ARG A 11 60.44 18.34 -15.68
C ARG A 11 58.94 18.64 -15.53
N ASN A 12 58.29 19.08 -16.60
CA ASN A 12 56.84 19.32 -16.60
C ASN A 12 56.02 18.02 -16.53
N ARG A 13 56.51 16.91 -17.12
CA ARG A 13 55.84 15.60 -17.01
C ARG A 13 55.87 15.05 -15.58
N ILE A 14 56.97 15.20 -14.84
CA ILE A 14 57.06 14.71 -13.46
C ILE A 14 56.12 15.47 -12.52
N ILE A 15 56.02 16.80 -12.67
CA ILE A 15 55.11 17.62 -11.85
C ILE A 15 53.64 17.28 -12.13
N ILE A 16 53.27 17.10 -13.40
CA ILE A 16 51.90 16.73 -13.79
C ILE A 16 51.53 15.34 -13.28
N ILE A 17 52.44 14.35 -13.38
CA ILE A 17 52.20 12.99 -12.86
C ILE A 17 52.00 12.99 -11.35
N SER A 18 52.81 13.74 -10.60
CA SER A 18 52.65 13.85 -9.14
C SER A 18 51.34 14.53 -8.74
N LEU A 19 50.87 15.52 -9.50
CA LEU A 19 49.60 16.21 -9.25
C LEU A 19 48.38 15.31 -9.53
N ILE A 20 48.47 14.49 -10.58
CA ILE A 20 47.47 13.46 -10.90
C ILE A 20 47.43 12.39 -9.81
N LEU A 21 48.59 11.95 -9.31
CA LEU A 21 48.65 10.93 -8.26
C LEU A 21 48.02 11.43 -6.93
N LEU A 22 48.27 12.70 -6.58
CA LEU A 22 47.70 13.34 -5.38
C LEU A 22 46.18 13.52 -5.47
N THR A 23 45.65 13.86 -6.64
CA THR A 23 44.19 13.97 -6.85
C THR A 23 43.50 12.61 -6.84
N VAL A 24 44.15 11.56 -7.36
CA VAL A 24 43.63 10.17 -7.26
C VAL A 24 43.63 9.68 -5.81
N LEU A 25 44.67 9.96 -5.03
CA LEU A 25 44.73 9.59 -3.60
C LEU A 25 43.69 10.35 -2.76
N ALA A 26 43.48 11.64 -3.03
CA ALA A 26 42.46 12.43 -2.32
C ALA A 26 41.04 11.93 -2.63
N THR A 27 40.75 11.61 -3.89
CA THR A 27 39.43 11.07 -4.30
C THR A 27 39.17 9.69 -3.70
N LEU A 28 40.16 8.81 -3.65
CA LEU A 28 40.05 7.50 -2.98
C LEU A 28 39.85 7.63 -1.47
N ALA A 29 40.54 8.57 -0.80
CA ALA A 29 40.35 8.82 0.63
C ALA A 29 38.95 9.37 0.94
N THR A 30 38.44 10.31 0.14
CA THR A 30 37.05 10.79 0.28
C THR A 30 36.02 9.71 -0.02
N ALA A 31 36.23 8.86 -1.03
CA ALA A 31 35.33 7.75 -1.34
C ALA A 31 35.29 6.72 -0.19
N PHE A 32 36.44 6.45 0.44
CA PHE A 32 36.52 5.55 1.60
C PHE A 32 35.84 6.15 2.84
N ILE A 33 35.99 7.45 3.10
CA ILE A 33 35.33 8.14 4.22
C ILE A 33 33.81 8.22 4.00
N ILE A 34 33.36 8.50 2.77
CA ILE A 34 31.94 8.51 2.40
C ILE A 34 31.35 7.10 2.54
N SER A 35 32.04 6.07 2.03
CA SER A 35 31.62 4.67 2.17
C SER A 35 31.56 4.19 3.62
N LYS A 36 32.31 4.81 4.54
CA LYS A 36 32.26 4.48 5.98
C LYS A 36 31.13 5.22 6.72
N LYS A 37 30.66 6.35 6.18
CA LYS A 37 29.57 7.18 6.75
C LYS A 37 28.19 6.82 6.17
N THR A 38 28.12 6.34 4.94
CA THR A 38 26.90 5.74 4.42
C THR A 38 26.87 4.30 4.92
N GLY A 39 26.11 4.05 6.00
CA GLY A 39 25.67 2.69 6.28
C GLY A 39 25.10 2.08 5.00
N LYS A 40 25.29 0.77 4.79
CA LYS A 40 24.67 0.08 3.64
C LYS A 40 23.22 0.53 3.54
N ALA A 41 22.78 0.90 2.33
CA ALA A 41 21.37 1.11 2.07
C ALA A 41 20.63 -0.12 2.62
N SER A 42 19.68 0.13 3.52
CA SER A 42 18.97 -0.96 4.19
C SER A 42 18.14 -1.67 3.12
N ASP A 43 18.37 -2.98 2.92
CA ASP A 43 17.57 -3.84 2.01
C ASP A 43 16.12 -4.06 2.52
N TYR A 44 15.67 -3.24 3.47
CA TYR A 44 14.35 -3.33 4.07
C TYR A 44 13.24 -3.03 3.06
N VAL A 45 12.37 -4.02 2.88
CA VAL A 45 11.10 -3.86 2.18
C VAL A 45 9.98 -3.97 3.20
N PHE A 46 9.24 -2.87 3.39
CA PHE A 46 8.08 -2.84 4.28
C PHE A 46 7.06 -3.92 3.88
N GLY A 47 6.66 -4.76 4.83
CA GLY A 47 5.70 -5.84 4.60
C GLY A 47 6.32 -7.20 4.23
N GLU A 48 7.64 -7.28 3.99
CA GLU A 48 8.28 -8.55 3.67
C GLU A 48 8.23 -9.52 4.86
N GLN A 49 7.50 -10.63 4.68
CA GLN A 49 7.27 -11.65 5.72
C GLN A 49 6.77 -11.05 7.04
N ALA A 50 5.98 -9.97 6.97
CA ALA A 50 5.68 -9.15 8.13
C ALA A 50 4.50 -9.65 8.98
N LEU A 51 3.56 -10.36 8.36
CA LEU A 51 2.26 -10.67 8.94
C LEU A 51 1.77 -12.04 8.47
N LYS A 52 1.24 -12.82 9.41
CA LYS A 52 0.39 -13.98 9.12
C LYS A 52 -1.02 -13.74 9.60
N ILE A 53 -1.99 -14.18 8.80
CA ILE A 53 -3.39 -14.24 9.18
C ILE A 53 -3.88 -15.67 8.95
N ASN A 54 -4.42 -16.30 9.99
CA ASN A 54 -4.86 -17.70 9.99
C ASN A 54 -3.76 -18.64 9.47
N GLY A 55 -2.53 -18.44 9.95
CA GLY A 55 -1.35 -19.22 9.58
C GLY A 55 -0.78 -18.96 8.18
N LYS A 56 -1.41 -18.13 7.34
CA LYS A 56 -0.93 -17.80 5.98
C LYS A 56 -0.16 -16.48 5.98
N MET A 57 1.01 -16.47 5.35
CA MET A 57 1.77 -15.24 5.12
C MET A 57 0.99 -14.29 4.21
N VAL A 58 0.92 -13.03 4.59
CA VAL A 58 0.37 -11.95 3.78
C VAL A 58 1.40 -11.53 2.74
N GLU A 59 0.98 -11.36 1.49
CA GLU A 59 1.87 -10.97 0.39
C GLU A 59 2.37 -9.53 0.56
N THR A 60 3.66 -9.31 0.29
CA THR A 60 4.29 -7.98 0.36
C THR A 60 3.61 -6.94 -0.55
N SER A 61 3.07 -7.37 -1.70
CA SER A 61 2.31 -6.51 -2.62
C SER A 61 1.12 -5.84 -1.92
N ILE A 62 0.40 -6.54 -1.04
CA ILE A 62 -0.74 -5.99 -0.30
C ILE A 62 -0.28 -4.85 0.61
N PHE A 63 0.88 -4.97 1.24
CA PHE A 63 1.45 -3.89 2.07
C PHE A 63 1.79 -2.65 1.24
N LEU A 64 2.38 -2.84 0.05
CA LEU A 64 2.74 -1.74 -0.84
C LEU A 64 1.49 -1.04 -1.39
N ASP A 65 0.48 -1.82 -1.80
CA ASP A 65 -0.78 -1.30 -2.31
C ASP A 65 -1.50 -0.47 -1.24
N GLU A 66 -1.67 -1.02 -0.03
CA GLU A 66 -2.35 -0.32 1.06
C GLU A 66 -1.53 0.87 1.57
N LYS A 67 -0.19 0.82 1.52
CA LYS A 67 0.66 1.99 1.79
C LYS A 67 0.39 3.12 0.80
N ASN A 68 0.35 2.81 -0.50
CA ASN A 68 0.08 3.80 -1.55
C ASN A 68 -1.33 4.40 -1.39
N ILE A 69 -2.33 3.55 -1.16
CA ILE A 69 -3.71 3.98 -0.89
C ILE A 69 -3.78 4.84 0.37
N PHE A 70 -3.09 4.45 1.45
CA PHE A 70 -3.05 5.21 2.69
C PHE A 70 -2.51 6.61 2.45
N PHE A 71 -1.39 6.75 1.74
CA PHE A 71 -0.81 8.06 1.46
C PHE A 71 -1.65 8.91 0.50
N ASP A 72 -2.27 8.34 -0.54
CA ASP A 72 -3.14 9.12 -1.43
C ASP A 72 -4.38 9.66 -0.69
N ARG A 73 -5.01 8.83 0.14
CA ARG A 73 -6.15 9.25 0.99
C ARG A 73 -5.77 10.35 1.98
N ASN A 74 -4.51 10.41 2.37
CA ASN A 74 -4.02 11.25 3.45
C ASN A 74 -3.05 12.37 3.02
N LYS A 75 -2.87 12.59 1.72
CA LYS A 75 -1.90 13.56 1.18
C LYS A 75 -2.03 15.00 1.71
N GLY A 76 -3.23 15.39 2.16
CA GLY A 76 -3.50 16.70 2.76
C GLY A 76 -3.59 16.71 4.29
N ASN A 77 -3.34 15.58 4.96
CA ASN A 77 -3.55 15.45 6.40
C ASN A 77 -2.30 15.88 7.18
N SER A 78 -2.29 17.12 7.68
CA SER A 78 -1.17 17.68 8.44
C SER A 78 -0.87 16.95 9.75
N ALA A 79 -1.88 16.31 10.37
CA ALA A 79 -1.67 15.54 11.59
C ALA A 79 -0.82 14.28 11.32
N LEU A 80 -0.92 13.69 10.13
CA LEU A 80 -0.07 12.55 9.74
C LEU A 80 1.37 12.96 9.45
N MET A 81 1.61 14.19 9.00
CA MET A 81 2.97 14.72 8.79
C MET A 81 3.77 14.86 10.09
N GLN A 82 3.08 14.87 11.25
CA GLN A 82 3.72 14.95 12.57
C GLN A 82 3.98 13.57 13.18
N LYS A 83 3.48 12.50 12.57
CA LYS A 83 3.66 11.13 13.06
C LYS A 83 5.03 10.60 12.72
N THR A 84 5.55 9.75 13.60
CA THR A 84 6.75 8.97 13.34
C THR A 84 6.51 7.90 12.28
N ASP A 85 7.58 7.41 11.66
CA ASP A 85 7.50 6.30 10.70
C ASP A 85 6.88 5.04 11.34
N GLU A 86 7.16 4.77 12.62
CA GLU A 86 6.56 3.64 13.35
C GLU A 86 5.04 3.79 13.50
N GLU A 87 4.57 4.99 13.85
CA GLU A 87 3.13 5.27 13.92
C GLU A 87 2.46 5.11 12.56
N ILE A 88 3.07 5.63 11.49
CA ILE A 88 2.54 5.53 10.13
C ILE A 88 2.50 4.07 9.70
N ASN A 89 3.56 3.31 9.94
CA ASN A 89 3.64 1.89 9.63
C ASN A 89 2.60 1.05 10.38
N ASP A 90 2.31 1.37 11.65
CA ASP A 90 1.24 0.70 12.42
C ASP A 90 -0.16 1.01 11.87
N LEU A 91 -0.40 2.25 11.43
CA LEU A 91 -1.66 2.63 10.76
C LEU A 91 -1.83 1.88 9.43
N ILE A 92 -0.77 1.77 8.63
CA ILE A 92 -0.81 1.01 7.37
C ILE A 92 -1.01 -0.48 7.66
N LEU A 93 -0.33 -1.04 8.67
CA LEU A 93 -0.53 -2.43 9.08
C LEU A 93 -1.99 -2.72 9.46
N GLU A 94 -2.66 -1.78 10.13
CA GLU A 94 -4.10 -1.89 10.43
C GLU A 94 -4.97 -1.91 9.16
N GLU A 95 -4.66 -1.08 8.15
CA GLU A 95 -5.37 -1.11 6.87
C GLU A 95 -5.11 -2.43 6.10
N VAL A 96 -3.88 -2.96 6.13
CA VAL A 96 -3.54 -4.28 5.56
C VAL A 96 -4.33 -5.39 6.23
N ILE A 97 -4.40 -5.41 7.57
CA ILE A 97 -5.19 -6.40 8.31
C ILE A 97 -6.67 -6.33 7.88
N LYS A 98 -7.26 -5.13 7.85
CA LYS A 98 -8.66 -4.95 7.42
C LYS A 98 -8.88 -5.46 6.00
N LYS A 99 -7.97 -5.13 5.07
CA LYS A 99 -8.03 -5.56 3.67
C LYS A 99 -8.02 -7.08 3.55
N VAL A 100 -7.05 -7.74 4.19
CA VAL A 100 -6.89 -9.20 4.12
C VAL A 100 -8.10 -9.91 4.73
N LEU A 101 -8.61 -9.44 5.86
CA LEU A 101 -9.79 -10.02 6.50
C LEU A 101 -11.04 -9.88 5.62
N ALA A 102 -11.28 -8.68 5.08
CA ALA A 102 -12.43 -8.43 4.22
C ALA A 102 -12.36 -9.24 2.92
N ASP A 103 -11.20 -9.28 2.25
CA ASP A 103 -11.00 -10.07 1.05
C ASP A 103 -11.18 -11.56 1.33
N ASN A 104 -10.57 -12.09 2.40
CA ASN A 104 -10.75 -13.48 2.78
C ASN A 104 -12.22 -13.81 3.01
N TYR A 105 -12.98 -12.92 3.66
CA TYR A 105 -14.42 -13.10 3.79
C TYR A 105 -15.10 -13.19 2.42
N PHE A 106 -14.87 -12.24 1.52
CA PHE A 106 -15.56 -12.22 0.22
C PHE A 106 -15.23 -13.44 -0.63
N TYR A 107 -13.96 -13.82 -0.72
CA TYR A 107 -13.49 -14.94 -1.54
C TYR A 107 -13.82 -16.31 -0.94
N ASN A 108 -13.79 -16.46 0.39
CA ASN A 108 -13.80 -17.78 1.02
C ASN A 108 -14.98 -18.02 1.99
N GLU A 109 -15.48 -17.00 2.69
CA GLU A 109 -16.45 -17.18 3.78
C GLU A 109 -17.86 -16.70 3.45
N SER A 110 -18.01 -15.85 2.43
CA SER A 110 -19.29 -15.26 2.06
C SER A 110 -20.32 -16.28 1.55
N GLY A 111 -19.85 -17.46 1.14
CA GLY A 111 -20.65 -18.52 0.51
C GLY A 111 -21.05 -18.23 -0.94
N TYR A 112 -20.78 -17.02 -1.44
CA TYR A 112 -21.05 -16.64 -2.82
C TYR A 112 -19.87 -16.99 -3.73
N LYS A 113 -20.18 -17.28 -4.99
CA LYS A 113 -19.20 -17.51 -6.05
C LYS A 113 -19.51 -16.61 -7.24
N VAL A 114 -18.47 -16.27 -8.00
CA VAL A 114 -18.57 -15.57 -9.27
C VAL A 114 -17.93 -16.45 -10.33
N THR A 115 -18.62 -16.64 -11.44
CA THR A 115 -18.11 -17.42 -12.57
C THR A 115 -17.26 -16.55 -13.49
N GLN A 116 -16.34 -17.16 -14.24
CA GLN A 116 -15.53 -16.44 -15.23
C GLN A 116 -16.41 -15.70 -16.25
N LYS A 117 -17.54 -16.31 -16.65
CA LYS A 117 -18.51 -15.66 -17.54
C LYS A 117 -19.10 -14.39 -16.94
N GLU A 118 -19.48 -14.39 -15.67
CA GLU A 118 -19.99 -13.18 -15.00
C GLU A 118 -18.93 -12.07 -14.95
N ILE A 119 -17.67 -12.44 -14.71
CA ILE A 119 -16.54 -11.49 -14.71
C ILE A 119 -16.35 -10.89 -16.10
N ASP A 120 -16.28 -11.74 -17.13
CA ASP A 120 -16.06 -11.30 -18.51
C ASP A 120 -17.22 -10.46 -19.03
N ASP A 121 -18.47 -10.87 -18.77
CA ASP A 121 -19.67 -10.12 -19.16
C ASP A 121 -19.68 -8.73 -18.50
N TYR A 122 -19.40 -8.65 -17.20
CA TYR A 122 -19.38 -7.37 -16.48
C TYR A 122 -18.22 -6.48 -16.96
N TYR A 123 -17.02 -7.04 -17.09
CA TYR A 123 -15.84 -6.33 -17.57
C TYR A 123 -16.08 -5.73 -18.95
N ASN A 124 -16.55 -6.56 -19.91
CA ASN A 124 -16.79 -6.12 -21.28
C ASN A 124 -17.93 -5.10 -21.39
N LYS A 125 -18.94 -5.19 -20.52
CA LYS A 125 -20.09 -4.28 -20.55
C LYS A 125 -19.80 -2.92 -19.91
N TYR A 126 -19.12 -2.91 -18.77
CA TYR A 126 -19.03 -1.71 -17.92
C TYR A 126 -17.61 -1.17 -17.76
N VAL A 127 -16.60 -2.03 -17.64
CA VAL A 127 -15.22 -1.60 -17.33
C VAL A 127 -14.47 -1.25 -18.59
N LYS A 128 -14.36 -2.19 -19.52
CA LYS A 128 -13.61 -2.02 -20.78
C LYS A 128 -14.03 -0.78 -21.57
N PRO A 129 -15.33 -0.50 -21.79
CA PRO A 129 -15.73 0.71 -22.51
C PRO A 129 -15.38 2.01 -21.77
N SER A 130 -15.32 1.99 -20.43
CA SER A 130 -14.91 3.17 -19.64
C SER A 130 -13.41 3.45 -19.77
N LEU A 131 -12.60 2.41 -19.93
CA LEU A 131 -11.16 2.54 -20.18
C LEU A 131 -10.91 3.09 -21.58
N GLU A 132 -11.64 2.59 -22.58
CA GLU A 132 -11.51 3.00 -24.00
C GLU A 132 -12.12 4.39 -24.28
N GLY A 133 -13.22 4.75 -23.61
CA GLY A 133 -13.94 6.01 -23.81
C GLY A 133 -13.29 7.25 -23.18
N SER A 134 -12.22 7.07 -22.39
CA SER A 134 -11.52 8.17 -21.70
C SER A 134 -10.53 8.93 -22.60
N GLY A 135 -10.43 8.59 -23.89
CA GLY A 135 -9.82 9.45 -24.92
C GLY A 135 -8.80 8.78 -25.85
N GLY A 136 -9.26 8.10 -26.92
CA GLY A 136 -8.50 7.98 -28.17
C GLY A 136 -8.65 6.66 -28.94
N GLU A 137 -8.93 6.76 -30.25
CA GLU A 137 -8.64 5.71 -31.23
C GLU A 137 -7.18 5.26 -31.05
N GLY A 138 -6.96 4.01 -30.62
CA GLY A 138 -5.63 3.42 -30.60
C GLY A 138 -4.63 4.06 -29.62
N SER A 139 -5.04 4.50 -28.42
CA SER A 139 -4.06 4.55 -27.34
C SER A 139 -3.72 3.10 -26.98
N SER A 140 -2.67 2.61 -27.62
CA SER A 140 -1.83 1.50 -27.19
C SER A 140 -1.99 1.19 -25.70
N ILE A 141 -1.81 -0.08 -25.37
CA ILE A 141 -1.14 -0.49 -24.13
C ILE A 141 0.15 0.36 -24.06
N SER A 142 0.05 1.60 -23.60
CA SER A 142 1.06 2.65 -23.80
C SER A 142 1.85 2.71 -22.51
N GLU A 143 3.08 2.22 -22.64
CA GLU A 143 4.13 2.14 -21.66
C GLU A 143 4.26 3.43 -20.82
N GLY A 144 3.79 3.41 -19.56
CA GLY A 144 4.12 4.44 -18.56
C GLY A 144 3.12 4.63 -17.42
N LEU A 145 3.58 4.30 -16.20
CA LEU A 145 3.02 4.59 -14.86
C LEU A 145 1.70 3.86 -14.49
N ASP A 146 1.86 2.70 -13.83
CA ASP A 146 0.87 2.05 -12.94
C ASP A 146 -0.48 1.62 -13.53
N TYR A 147 -0.53 1.26 -14.82
CA TYR A 147 -1.75 0.72 -15.42
C TYR A 147 -1.92 -0.78 -15.12
N LYS A 148 -3.04 -1.12 -14.47
CA LYS A 148 -3.49 -2.51 -14.28
C LYS A 148 -3.68 -3.22 -15.63
N SER A 149 -3.23 -4.45 -15.72
CA SER A 149 -3.53 -5.39 -16.80
C SER A 149 -5.03 -5.75 -16.84
N GLU A 150 -5.51 -6.28 -17.97
CA GLU A 150 -6.88 -6.81 -18.06
C GLU A 150 -7.16 -7.86 -16.99
N ALA A 151 -6.18 -8.71 -16.66
CA ALA A 151 -6.31 -9.71 -15.61
C ALA A 151 -6.52 -9.07 -14.22
N GLU A 152 -5.82 -7.99 -13.92
CA GLU A 152 -5.98 -7.25 -12.66
C GLU A 152 -7.32 -6.53 -12.60
N TYR A 153 -7.79 -5.92 -13.70
CA TYR A 153 -9.15 -5.37 -13.76
C TYR A 153 -10.22 -6.44 -13.58
N LYS A 154 -10.03 -7.63 -14.16
CA LYS A 154 -10.97 -8.75 -13.96
C LYS A 154 -10.98 -9.26 -12.53
N LYS A 155 -9.84 -9.25 -11.84
CA LYS A 155 -9.76 -9.56 -10.40
C LYS A 155 -10.52 -8.52 -9.55
N ASP A 156 -10.42 -7.24 -9.89
CA ASP A 156 -11.21 -6.19 -9.24
C ASP A 156 -12.72 -6.37 -9.50
N VAL A 157 -13.10 -6.74 -10.73
CA VAL A 157 -14.49 -7.06 -11.10
C VAL A 157 -15.01 -8.25 -10.31
N GLU A 158 -14.22 -9.31 -10.15
CA GLU A 158 -14.58 -10.47 -9.35
C GLU A 158 -14.90 -10.07 -7.90
N LEU A 159 -14.00 -9.32 -7.25
CA LEU A 159 -14.22 -8.84 -5.88
C LEU A 159 -15.44 -7.93 -5.80
N TYR A 160 -15.65 -7.06 -6.79
CA TYR A 160 -16.82 -6.20 -6.85
C TYR A 160 -18.12 -6.99 -6.99
N LEU A 161 -18.17 -8.00 -7.84
CA LEU A 161 -19.32 -8.88 -7.99
C LEU A 161 -19.60 -9.69 -6.72
N LEU A 162 -18.55 -10.17 -6.04
CA LEU A 162 -18.69 -10.81 -4.72
C LEU A 162 -19.31 -9.85 -3.69
N LYS A 163 -18.88 -8.58 -3.67
CA LYS A 163 -19.48 -7.54 -2.82
C LYS A 163 -20.95 -7.31 -3.16
N LEU A 164 -21.31 -7.17 -4.44
CA LEU A 164 -22.72 -7.01 -4.86
C LEU A 164 -23.61 -8.19 -4.44
N LYS A 165 -23.05 -9.41 -4.39
CA LYS A 165 -23.78 -10.60 -3.95
C LYS A 165 -23.92 -10.70 -2.43
N SER A 166 -22.88 -10.32 -1.69
CA SER A 166 -22.79 -10.57 -0.24
C SER A 166 -23.14 -9.38 0.64
N VAL A 167 -22.74 -8.16 0.29
CA VAL A 167 -22.96 -6.98 1.14
C VAL A 167 -24.43 -6.67 1.39
N PRO A 168 -25.39 -6.89 0.49
CA PRO A 168 -26.80 -6.65 0.81
C PRO A 168 -27.32 -7.44 2.02
N SER A 169 -26.86 -8.68 2.24
CA SER A 169 -27.25 -9.46 3.42
C SER A 169 -26.53 -8.96 4.68
N ILE A 170 -25.26 -8.57 4.56
CA ILE A 170 -24.50 -7.94 5.65
C ILE A 170 -25.16 -6.62 6.06
N ALA A 171 -25.42 -5.72 5.11
CA ALA A 171 -26.09 -4.46 5.34
C ALA A 171 -27.41 -4.67 6.11
N LYS A 172 -28.22 -5.65 5.71
CA LYS A 172 -29.44 -6.01 6.41
C LYS A 172 -29.19 -6.50 7.85
N GLU A 173 -28.17 -7.33 8.08
CA GLU A 173 -27.78 -7.79 9.44
C GLU A 173 -27.45 -6.60 10.35
N TYR A 174 -26.82 -5.56 9.82
CA TYR A 174 -26.44 -4.34 10.55
C TYR A 174 -27.50 -3.23 10.50
N GLY A 175 -28.72 -3.53 10.05
CA GLY A 175 -29.85 -2.59 10.04
C GLY A 175 -29.74 -1.48 8.98
N ILE A 176 -28.90 -1.66 7.95
CA ILE A 176 -28.76 -0.73 6.83
C ILE A 176 -29.76 -1.14 5.74
N SER A 177 -30.69 -0.23 5.47
CA SER A 177 -31.70 -0.37 4.43
C SER A 177 -31.79 0.91 3.60
N LEU A 178 -32.28 0.78 2.36
CA LEU A 178 -32.61 1.92 1.53
C LEU A 178 -34.10 2.24 1.70
N ASP A 179 -34.42 3.52 1.88
CA ASP A 179 -35.79 3.99 1.70
C ASP A 179 -36.21 3.83 0.23
N GLU A 180 -37.41 3.31 -0.02
CA GLU A 180 -37.84 2.96 -1.38
C GLU A 180 -38.09 4.19 -2.25
N ASN A 181 -38.58 5.29 -1.66
CA ASN A 181 -38.84 6.52 -2.40
C ASN A 181 -37.53 7.22 -2.76
N ASP A 182 -36.61 7.35 -1.80
CA ASP A 182 -35.26 7.88 -2.04
C ASP A 182 -34.50 7.03 -3.09
N PHE A 183 -34.59 5.70 -2.99
CA PHE A 183 -34.00 4.80 -3.98
C PHE A 183 -34.55 5.03 -5.40
N ASN A 184 -35.87 5.11 -5.55
CA ASN A 184 -36.50 5.32 -6.85
C ASN A 184 -36.08 6.66 -7.46
N ASN A 185 -36.07 7.73 -6.66
CA ASN A 185 -35.60 9.06 -7.09
C ASN A 185 -34.14 9.02 -7.56
N LYS A 186 -33.25 8.40 -6.77
CA LYS A 186 -31.83 8.23 -7.14
C LYS A 186 -31.66 7.43 -8.44
N TYR A 187 -32.47 6.39 -8.65
CA TYR A 187 -32.42 5.61 -9.89
C TYR A 187 -32.91 6.41 -11.10
N ASP A 188 -33.96 7.21 -10.96
CA ASP A 188 -34.47 8.06 -12.03
C ASP A 188 -33.45 9.16 -12.39
N GLU A 189 -32.81 9.77 -11.40
CA GLU A 189 -31.70 10.71 -11.62
C GLU A 189 -30.50 10.06 -12.31
N TYR A 190 -30.12 8.86 -11.86
CA TYR A 190 -29.05 8.08 -12.47
C TYR A 190 -29.35 7.77 -13.94
N THR A 191 -30.52 7.21 -14.25
CA THR A 191 -30.89 6.89 -15.64
C THR A 191 -30.98 8.13 -16.51
N LYS A 192 -31.48 9.25 -15.99
CA LYS A 192 -31.51 10.54 -16.71
C LYS A 192 -30.10 11.06 -17.03
N LYS A 193 -29.14 10.93 -16.10
CA LYS A 193 -27.74 11.32 -16.31
C LYS A 193 -27.08 10.53 -17.43
N TYR A 194 -27.43 9.25 -17.58
CA TYR A 194 -26.86 8.34 -18.57
C TYR A 194 -27.78 8.07 -19.76
N LYS A 195 -28.77 8.94 -20.03
CA LYS A 195 -29.77 8.76 -21.09
C LYS A 195 -29.16 8.53 -22.48
N ASP A 196 -28.03 9.17 -22.76
CA ASP A 196 -27.32 9.11 -24.05
C ASP A 196 -26.34 7.93 -24.11
N MET A 197 -26.18 7.19 -23.00
CA MET A 197 -25.33 6.00 -22.87
C MET A 197 -26.12 4.85 -22.23
N PRO A 198 -27.22 4.37 -22.85
CA PRO A 198 -28.10 3.37 -22.24
C PRO A 198 -27.41 2.04 -21.93
N LYS A 199 -26.32 1.70 -22.62
CA LYS A 199 -25.52 0.49 -22.35
C LYS A 199 -24.77 0.57 -21.01
N SER A 200 -24.49 1.77 -20.52
CA SER A 200 -23.82 2.03 -19.24
C SER A 200 -24.80 2.08 -18.06
N ILE A 201 -26.11 1.96 -18.31
CA ILE A 201 -27.13 1.93 -17.27
C ILE A 201 -27.17 0.55 -16.62
N HIS A 202 -26.97 0.49 -15.30
CA HIS A 202 -27.17 -0.72 -14.51
C HIS A 202 -28.67 -1.02 -14.36
N PRO A 203 -29.09 -2.30 -14.45
CA PRO A 203 -30.44 -2.71 -14.09
C PRO A 203 -30.81 -2.24 -12.68
N LYS A 204 -32.08 -1.94 -12.43
CA LYS A 204 -32.56 -1.36 -11.18
C LYS A 204 -32.15 -2.16 -9.94
N ASP A 205 -32.26 -3.50 -10.00
CA ASP A 205 -31.86 -4.38 -8.90
C ASP A 205 -30.36 -4.39 -8.64
N GLU A 206 -29.55 -4.27 -9.70
CA GLU A 206 -28.10 -4.18 -9.58
C GLU A 206 -27.71 -2.83 -8.96
N TYR A 207 -28.28 -1.73 -9.46
CA TYR A 207 -28.07 -0.41 -8.90
C TYR A 207 -28.47 -0.32 -7.41
N LYS A 208 -29.55 -1.00 -7.01
CA LYS A 208 -29.94 -1.12 -5.59
C LYS A 208 -28.84 -1.76 -4.75
N LYS A 209 -28.23 -2.85 -5.24
CA LYS A 209 -27.10 -3.52 -4.56
C LYS A 209 -25.87 -2.63 -4.51
N MET A 210 -25.58 -1.88 -5.58
CA MET A 210 -24.48 -0.92 -5.62
C MET A 210 -24.63 0.16 -4.54
N LEU A 211 -25.84 0.70 -4.39
CA LEU A 211 -26.13 1.66 -3.33
C LEU A 211 -25.96 1.04 -1.94
N LEU A 212 -26.47 -0.18 -1.71
CA LEU A 212 -26.25 -0.87 -0.42
C LEU A 212 -24.76 -1.09 -0.13
N VAL A 213 -23.96 -1.48 -1.12
CA VAL A 213 -22.49 -1.59 -0.97
C VAL A 213 -21.89 -0.25 -0.55
N ARG A 214 -22.28 0.84 -1.21
CA ARG A 214 -21.80 2.19 -0.91
C ARG A 214 -22.19 2.63 0.50
N GLU A 215 -23.47 2.56 0.84
CA GLU A 215 -23.99 2.98 2.14
C GLU A 215 -23.36 2.16 3.27
N PHE A 216 -23.20 0.84 3.09
CA PHE A 216 -22.48 0.01 4.05
C PHE A 216 -21.02 0.43 4.21
N SER A 217 -20.31 0.68 3.11
CA SER A 217 -18.87 0.99 3.12
C SER A 217 -18.53 2.34 3.76
N ILE A 218 -19.48 3.28 3.81
CA ILE A 218 -19.29 4.58 4.48
C ILE A 218 -19.91 4.65 5.87
N SER A 219 -20.62 3.60 6.29
CA SER A 219 -21.26 3.55 7.60
C SER A 219 -20.27 3.26 8.72
N ASP A 220 -20.64 3.65 9.94
CA ASP A 220 -19.97 3.24 11.17
C ASP A 220 -19.99 1.70 11.37
N LYS A 221 -20.98 1.02 10.78
CA LYS A 221 -21.15 -0.43 10.87
C LYS A 221 -20.08 -1.22 10.13
N LEU A 222 -19.40 -0.62 9.15
CA LEU A 222 -18.26 -1.27 8.50
C LEU A 222 -17.19 -1.66 9.52
N ASN A 223 -16.86 -0.76 10.46
CA ASN A 223 -15.88 -1.02 11.49
C ASN A 223 -16.34 -2.14 12.43
N THR A 224 -17.62 -2.14 12.83
CA THR A 224 -18.17 -3.22 13.65
C THR A 224 -18.08 -4.58 12.94
N TRP A 225 -18.36 -4.62 11.63
CA TRP A 225 -18.23 -5.84 10.85
C TRP A 225 -16.78 -6.30 10.70
N LEU A 226 -15.84 -5.37 10.45
CA LEU A 226 -14.41 -5.69 10.39
C LEU A 226 -13.88 -6.21 11.73
N GLU A 227 -14.30 -5.64 12.86
CA GLU A 227 -13.94 -6.14 14.19
C GLU A 227 -14.52 -7.53 14.46
N LYS A 228 -15.75 -7.82 13.97
CA LYS A 228 -16.31 -9.18 14.01
C LYS A 228 -15.45 -10.17 13.21
N LEU A 229 -14.94 -9.79 12.04
CA LEU A 229 -14.00 -10.63 11.28
C LEU A 229 -12.67 -10.80 12.03
N ARG A 230 -12.13 -9.70 12.57
CA ARG A 230 -10.88 -9.68 13.33
C ARG A 230 -10.93 -10.61 14.54
N SER A 231 -12.04 -10.61 15.28
CA SER A 231 -12.22 -11.44 16.49
C SER A 231 -12.17 -12.95 16.23
N LYS A 232 -12.34 -13.38 14.98
CA LYS A 232 -12.29 -14.77 14.55
C LYS A 232 -10.96 -15.18 13.95
N ALA A 233 -10.09 -14.21 13.66
CA ALA A 233 -8.84 -14.43 12.96
C ALA A 233 -7.67 -14.55 13.94
N GLU A 234 -6.76 -15.47 13.65
CA GLU A 234 -5.45 -15.51 14.28
C GLU A 234 -4.52 -14.55 13.53
N ILE A 235 -4.09 -13.47 14.19
CA ILE A 235 -3.24 -12.44 13.60
C ILE A 235 -1.88 -12.48 14.30
N GLU A 236 -0.85 -12.82 13.55
CA GLU A 236 0.53 -12.91 14.04
C GLU A 236 1.41 -11.89 13.31
N ILE A 237 1.90 -10.88 14.02
CA ILE A 237 2.91 -9.95 13.49
C ILE A 237 4.27 -10.58 13.67
N ILE A 238 4.92 -10.86 12.55
CA ILE A 238 6.22 -11.50 12.48
C ILE A 238 7.34 -10.45 12.49
N GLU A 239 7.13 -9.32 11.81
CA GLU A 239 8.14 -8.29 11.66
C GLU A 239 8.53 -7.70 13.02
N PRO A 240 9.82 -7.79 13.45
CA PRO A 240 10.21 -7.35 14.78
C PRO A 240 9.95 -5.86 15.05
N SER A 241 10.14 -4.99 14.05
CA SER A 241 9.88 -3.54 14.15
C SER A 241 8.41 -3.23 14.45
N LEU A 242 7.49 -3.79 13.66
CA LEU A 242 6.05 -3.61 13.82
C LEU A 242 5.56 -4.19 15.14
N LYS A 243 6.07 -5.37 15.50
CA LYS A 243 5.72 -6.03 16.76
C LYS A 243 6.23 -5.24 17.96
N ALA A 244 7.47 -4.75 17.92
CA ALA A 244 8.06 -3.93 18.98
C ALA A 244 7.22 -2.69 19.24
N TYR A 245 6.84 -1.97 18.18
CA TYR A 245 6.06 -0.76 18.32
C TYR A 245 4.66 -1.00 18.92
N ARG A 246 3.99 -2.10 18.56
CA ARG A 246 2.70 -2.46 19.20
C ARG A 246 2.85 -2.81 20.67
N LEU A 247 3.87 -3.58 21.03
CA LEU A 247 4.17 -3.89 22.43
C LEU A 247 4.47 -2.61 23.22
N TYR A 248 5.22 -1.68 22.63
CA TYR A 248 5.49 -0.38 23.23
C TYR A 248 4.20 0.43 23.47
N LYS A 249 3.29 0.50 22.48
CA LYS A 249 1.98 1.16 22.61
C LYS A 249 1.10 0.54 23.69
N ASN A 250 1.25 -0.75 23.93
CA ASN A 250 0.53 -1.50 24.97
C ASN A 250 1.25 -1.48 26.33
N GLU A 251 2.29 -0.66 26.48
CA GLU A 251 3.10 -0.53 27.72
C GLU A 251 3.83 -1.83 28.13
N GLU A 252 3.97 -2.79 27.21
CA GLU A 252 4.73 -4.03 27.40
C GLU A 252 6.22 -3.79 27.12
N TYR A 253 6.84 -2.83 27.81
CA TYR A 253 8.17 -2.29 27.47
C TYR A 253 9.28 -3.34 27.45
N SER A 254 9.26 -4.30 28.37
CA SER A 254 10.26 -5.39 28.39
C SER A 254 10.26 -6.21 27.10
N LYS A 255 9.07 -6.63 26.66
CA LYS A 255 8.90 -7.37 25.41
C LYS A 255 9.18 -6.50 24.19
N ALA A 256 8.79 -5.22 24.24
CA ALA A 256 9.09 -4.26 23.18
C ALA A 256 10.61 -4.10 23.00
N ALA A 257 11.37 -3.99 24.10
CA ALA A 257 12.84 -3.90 24.06
C ALA A 257 13.48 -5.09 23.34
N ASP A 258 13.00 -6.30 23.63
CA ASP A 258 13.52 -7.52 23.01
C ASP A 258 13.22 -7.59 21.51
N GLU A 259 12.03 -7.17 21.08
CA GLU A 259 11.70 -7.08 19.65
C GLU A 259 12.46 -5.94 18.95
N TYR A 260 12.67 -4.80 19.60
CA TYR A 260 13.54 -3.73 19.07
C TYR A 260 14.98 -4.20 18.90
N GLN A 261 15.50 -5.00 19.83
CA GLN A 261 16.82 -5.60 19.69
C GLN A 261 16.88 -6.54 18.48
N LYS A 262 15.82 -7.33 18.22
CA LYS A 262 15.73 -8.17 17.01
C LYS A 262 15.68 -7.32 15.74
N ALA A 263 14.87 -6.25 15.72
CA ALA A 263 14.81 -5.29 14.62
C ALA A 263 16.19 -4.67 14.34
N TYR A 264 16.94 -4.29 15.38
CA TYR A 264 18.30 -3.80 15.22
C TYR A 264 19.23 -4.86 14.61
N LYS A 265 19.16 -6.11 15.07
CA LYS A 265 19.97 -7.22 14.51
C LYS A 265 19.69 -7.45 13.03
N GLN A 266 18.43 -7.31 12.62
CA GLN A 266 17.99 -7.51 11.24
C GLN A 266 18.34 -6.32 10.33
N TYR A 267 17.95 -5.10 10.72
CA TYR A 267 18.02 -3.93 9.85
C TYR A 267 19.26 -3.06 10.08
N ARG A 268 19.97 -3.25 11.20
CA ARG A 268 21.19 -2.51 11.59
C ARG A 268 20.99 -0.98 11.67
N LEU A 269 19.77 -0.52 11.89
CA LEU A 269 19.42 0.89 12.09
C LEU A 269 19.52 1.27 13.57
N THR A 270 20.38 2.24 13.90
CA THR A 270 20.63 2.68 15.29
C THR A 270 19.38 3.16 16.01
N PHE A 271 18.39 3.65 15.25
CA PHE A 271 17.05 3.98 15.75
C PHE A 271 16.46 2.87 16.66
N TYR A 272 16.53 1.61 16.23
CA TYR A 272 16.01 0.48 17.01
C TYR A 272 16.82 0.20 18.28
N GLN A 273 18.13 0.47 18.26
CA GLN A 273 18.97 0.35 19.45
C GLN A 273 18.63 1.43 20.49
N ASP A 274 18.32 2.65 20.04
CA ASP A 274 17.92 3.73 20.95
C ASP A 274 16.53 3.47 21.52
N LYS A 275 15.59 2.95 20.71
CA LYS A 275 14.27 2.49 21.17
C LYS A 275 14.35 1.35 22.16
N GLU A 276 15.24 0.37 21.96
CA GLU A 276 15.50 -0.68 22.95
C GLU A 276 15.89 -0.08 24.30
N LYS A 277 16.86 0.84 24.34
CA LYS A 277 17.31 1.49 25.58
C LYS A 277 16.18 2.29 26.24
N GLU A 278 15.40 3.02 25.44
CA GLU A 278 14.24 3.77 25.91
C GLU A 278 13.26 2.83 26.63
N CYS A 279 12.92 1.68 26.03
CA CYS A 279 12.04 0.69 26.63
C CYS A 279 12.60 0.15 27.96
N ARG A 280 13.88 -0.23 27.99
CA ARG A 280 14.52 -0.76 29.21
C ARG A 280 14.62 0.27 30.34
N SER A 281 14.62 1.56 30.04
CA SER A 281 14.58 2.61 31.07
C SER A 281 13.20 2.86 31.69
N LYS A 282 12.14 2.24 31.13
CA LYS A 282 10.75 2.35 31.62
C LYS A 282 10.30 1.13 32.43
N GLU A 283 11.18 0.14 32.60
CA GLU A 283 11.01 -0.96 33.56
C GLU A 283 11.24 -0.48 35.00
#